data_AF-A0A9W6LWS9-F1
#
_entry.id   AF-A0A9W6LWS9-F1
#
_cell.length_a   1.000
_cell.length_b   1.000
_cell.length_c   1.000
_cell.angle_alpha   90.00
_cell.angle_beta   90.00
_cell.angle_gamma   90.00
#
_symmetry.space_group_name_H-M   'P 1'
#
loop_
_entity.id
_entity.type
_entity.pdbx_description
1 polymer ?
#
loop_
_entity_poly.entity_id
_entity_poly.type
_entity_poly.pdbx_seq_one_letter_code
_entity_poly.pdbx_strand_id
1 'polypeptide(L)'
;MSADPQPPYPPAPGDHSPISPGGVTPGQQPSGAYLYPPTAPYQQPGDPRFAAMVEAPAPAPSAALGRVALLLALVALVGGTLVIGVCCFLVGVQAGRTDFAAATEFDWSLLTPVRDAVLTGEITAWVATALGVWALIQGIVAIAGRRGRGAGIAAVVIAAVAPVIVATSAAIGFSIGLAAGLDQAGF
;
A
#
# COMPACT_ATOMS: atom_id res chain seq x y z
N MET A 1 57.02 -51.69 14.92
CA MET A 1 56.25 -50.59 14.33
C MET A 1 55.16 -51.23 13.48
N SER A 2 54.02 -51.48 14.08
CA SER A 2 52.87 -52.16 13.46
C SER A 2 51.96 -51.09 12.89
N ALA A 3 51.65 -51.17 11.60
CA ALA A 3 50.75 -50.23 10.93
C ALA A 3 49.29 -50.65 11.19
N ASP A 4 48.50 -49.74 11.75
CA ASP A 4 47.06 -49.95 11.94
C ASP A 4 46.32 -49.96 10.58
N PRO A 5 45.31 -50.83 10.38
CA PRO A 5 44.48 -50.81 9.18
C PRO A 5 43.58 -49.57 9.14
N GLN A 6 43.61 -48.82 8.04
CA GLN A 6 42.68 -47.72 7.79
C GLN A 6 41.25 -48.23 7.50
N PRO A 7 40.19 -47.60 8.04
CA PRO A 7 38.81 -47.95 7.74
C PRO A 7 38.38 -47.52 6.32
N PRO A 8 37.38 -48.20 5.71
CA PRO A 8 36.89 -47.87 4.37
C PRO A 8 36.19 -46.50 4.33
N TYR A 9 36.47 -45.72 3.28
CA TYR A 9 35.78 -44.47 2.98
C TYR A 9 34.31 -44.70 2.58
N PRO A 10 33.36 -43.84 2.99
CA PRO A 10 31.99 -43.88 2.50
C PRO A 10 31.89 -43.44 1.02
N PRO A 11 30.95 -43.99 0.24
CA PRO A 11 30.75 -43.61 -1.16
C PRO A 11 30.27 -42.16 -1.29
N ALA A 12 30.79 -41.48 -2.31
CA ALA A 12 30.44 -40.10 -2.62
C ALA A 12 28.94 -39.94 -2.92
N PRO A 13 28.29 -38.84 -2.48
CA PRO A 13 26.90 -38.55 -2.84
C PRO A 13 26.73 -38.49 -4.35
N GLY A 14 25.83 -39.31 -4.89
CA GLY A 14 25.58 -39.40 -6.33
C GLY A 14 25.06 -38.07 -6.89
N ASP A 15 25.59 -37.70 -8.05
CA ASP A 15 25.15 -36.57 -8.87
C ASP A 15 23.66 -36.68 -9.19
N HIS A 16 22.86 -35.88 -8.49
CA HIS A 16 21.46 -35.66 -8.82
C HIS A 16 21.43 -34.64 -9.96
N SER A 17 21.25 -35.16 -11.18
CA SER A 17 20.96 -34.32 -12.34
C SER A 17 19.66 -33.56 -12.10
N PRO A 18 19.59 -32.24 -12.33
CA PRO A 18 18.35 -31.50 -12.18
C PRO A 18 17.35 -31.97 -13.24
N ILE A 19 16.23 -32.53 -12.78
CA ILE A 19 15.06 -32.78 -13.62
C ILE A 19 14.56 -31.41 -14.09
N SER A 20 14.75 -31.11 -15.37
CA SER A 20 14.15 -29.93 -16.01
C SER A 20 12.62 -30.06 -15.94
N PRO A 21 11.89 -29.03 -15.49
CA PRO A 21 10.42 -29.00 -15.56
C PRO A 21 9.98 -28.97 -17.02
N GLY A 22 9.69 -30.15 -17.57
CA GLY A 22 9.05 -30.30 -18.87
C GLY A 22 7.65 -29.69 -18.83
N GLY A 23 7.42 -28.69 -19.67
CA GLY A 23 6.12 -28.06 -19.86
C GLY A 23 5.07 -29.10 -20.26
N VAL A 24 3.97 -29.15 -19.53
CA VAL A 24 2.78 -29.91 -19.91
C VAL A 24 2.02 -29.14 -20.99
N THR A 25 2.22 -29.56 -22.24
CA THR A 25 1.35 -29.23 -23.37
C THR A 25 0.04 -30.02 -23.21
N PRO A 26 -1.15 -29.38 -23.14
CA PRO A 26 -2.41 -30.11 -23.09
C PRO A 26 -2.74 -30.64 -24.49
N GLY A 27 -2.80 -31.96 -24.65
CA GLY A 27 -3.45 -32.58 -25.81
C GLY A 27 -2.63 -33.65 -26.51
N GLN A 28 -2.47 -34.81 -25.86
CA GLN A 28 -2.42 -36.08 -26.60
C GLN A 28 -2.72 -37.22 -25.63
N GLN A 29 -3.97 -37.71 -25.68
CA GLN A 29 -4.41 -38.89 -24.97
C GLN A 29 -4.25 -40.09 -25.91
N PRO A 30 -3.39 -41.09 -25.62
CA PRO A 30 -3.33 -42.31 -26.42
C PRO A 30 -4.58 -43.14 -26.16
N SER A 31 -5.31 -43.49 -27.22
CA SER A 31 -6.51 -44.33 -27.19
C SER A 31 -6.13 -45.80 -26.91
N GLY A 32 -5.97 -46.14 -25.63
CA GLY A 32 -5.90 -47.51 -25.15
C GLY A 32 -7.10 -47.81 -24.27
N ALA A 33 -8.01 -48.67 -24.75
CA ALA A 33 -9.17 -49.13 -24.00
C ALA A 33 -8.73 -50.06 -22.88
N TYR A 34 -8.26 -49.49 -21.76
CA TYR A 34 -8.08 -50.21 -20.52
C TYR A 34 -9.39 -50.17 -19.74
N LEU A 35 -9.98 -51.35 -19.59
CA LEU A 35 -11.16 -51.59 -18.74
C LEU A 35 -10.74 -51.29 -17.29
N TYR A 36 -11.17 -50.15 -16.78
CA TYR A 36 -10.82 -49.67 -15.45
C TYR A 36 -11.55 -50.51 -14.40
N PRO A 37 -10.86 -51.20 -13.48
CA PRO A 37 -11.52 -51.79 -12.32
C PRO A 37 -12.12 -50.67 -11.46
N PRO A 38 -13.29 -50.87 -10.82
CA PRO A 38 -13.89 -49.83 -10.00
C PRO A 38 -12.87 -49.34 -8.97
N THR A 39 -12.61 -48.02 -8.98
CA THR A 39 -11.75 -47.37 -8.01
C THR A 39 -12.31 -47.62 -6.63
N ALA A 40 -11.66 -48.51 -5.88
CA ALA A 40 -11.80 -48.50 -4.44
C ALA A 40 -11.50 -47.07 -3.96
N PRO A 41 -12.33 -46.49 -3.07
CA PRO A 41 -12.01 -45.21 -2.47
C PRO A 41 -10.61 -45.30 -1.88
N TYR A 42 -9.72 -44.40 -2.31
CA TYR A 42 -8.38 -44.32 -1.76
C TYR A 42 -8.51 -44.01 -0.26
N GLN A 43 -8.39 -45.02 0.58
CA GLN A 43 -8.21 -44.83 2.01
C GLN A 43 -6.76 -44.45 2.22
N GLN A 44 -6.53 -43.19 2.54
CA GLN A 44 -5.22 -42.70 2.93
C GLN A 44 -4.71 -43.58 4.10
N PRO A 45 -3.49 -44.17 4.00
CA PRO A 45 -2.92 -44.94 5.09
C PRO A 45 -2.89 -44.08 6.37
N GLY A 46 -3.75 -44.42 7.33
CA GLY A 46 -3.92 -43.74 8.61
C GLY A 46 -2.79 -44.09 9.56
N ASP A 47 -1.55 -43.95 9.10
CA ASP A 47 -0.40 -44.20 9.93
C ASP A 47 -0.22 -43.00 10.88
N PRO A 48 -0.32 -43.20 12.21
CA PRO A 48 -0.31 -42.11 13.18
C PRO A 48 0.98 -41.28 13.13
N ARG A 49 2.08 -41.82 12.58
CA ARG A 49 3.32 -41.05 12.35
C ARG A 49 3.19 -39.95 11.30
N PHE A 50 2.20 -40.03 10.43
CA PHE A 50 1.89 -39.04 9.40
C PHE A 50 0.60 -38.25 9.69
N ALA A 51 -0.08 -38.50 10.82
CA ALA A 51 -1.31 -37.78 11.19
C ALA A 51 -1.09 -36.25 11.28
N ALA A 52 0.10 -35.82 11.72
CA ALA A 52 0.49 -34.40 11.75
C ALA A 52 0.79 -33.79 10.36
N MET A 53 1.02 -34.63 9.34
CA MET A 53 1.17 -34.18 7.94
C MET A 53 -0.18 -34.05 7.22
N VAL A 54 -1.27 -34.52 7.82
CA VAL A 54 -2.65 -34.40 7.33
C VAL A 54 -3.41 -33.36 8.16
N GLU A 55 -2.73 -32.35 8.68
CA GLU A 55 -3.41 -31.19 9.24
C GLU A 55 -3.87 -30.30 8.08
N ALA A 56 -5.17 -30.02 8.02
CA ALA A 56 -5.74 -29.16 6.98
C ALA A 56 -5.02 -27.79 6.98
N PRO A 57 -4.72 -27.19 5.80
CA PRO A 57 -4.08 -25.89 5.75
C PRO A 57 -4.84 -24.88 6.60
N ALA A 58 -4.15 -24.20 7.51
CA ALA A 58 -4.75 -23.18 8.34
C ALA A 58 -5.44 -22.11 7.45
N PRO A 59 -6.64 -21.62 7.84
CA PRO A 59 -7.37 -20.67 7.03
C PRO A 59 -6.53 -19.41 6.77
N ALA A 60 -6.51 -18.97 5.51
CA ALA A 60 -5.72 -17.82 5.09
C ALA A 60 -6.18 -16.56 5.86
N PRO A 61 -5.24 -15.71 6.33
CA PRO A 61 -5.59 -14.50 7.05
C PRO A 61 -6.33 -13.50 6.14
N SER A 62 -7.33 -12.81 6.68
CA SER A 62 -8.17 -11.89 5.90
C SER A 62 -7.40 -10.65 5.42
N ALA A 63 -7.55 -10.29 4.14
CA ALA A 63 -6.95 -9.10 3.55
C ALA A 63 -7.75 -7.80 3.81
N ALA A 64 -8.67 -7.80 4.78
CA ALA A 64 -9.55 -6.66 5.05
C ALA A 64 -8.78 -5.45 5.57
N LEU A 65 -7.83 -5.67 6.49
CA LEU A 65 -7.04 -4.58 7.10
C LEU A 65 -6.23 -3.81 6.05
N GLY A 66 -5.53 -4.51 5.16
CA GLY A 66 -4.78 -3.87 4.08
C GLY A 66 -5.67 -3.04 3.15
N ARG A 67 -6.89 -3.51 2.84
CA ARG A 67 -7.85 -2.77 2.00
C ARG A 67 -8.38 -1.51 2.70
N VAL A 68 -8.74 -1.62 3.98
CA VAL A 68 -9.20 -0.47 4.76
C VAL A 68 -8.09 0.58 4.88
N ALA A 69 -6.85 0.15 5.17
CA ALA A 69 -5.68 1.03 5.21
C ALA A 69 -5.52 1.79 3.89
N LEU A 70 -5.61 1.09 2.75
CA LEU A 70 -5.46 1.68 1.44
C LEU A 70 -6.57 2.71 1.15
N LEU A 71 -7.83 2.40 1.46
CA LEU A 71 -8.93 3.32 1.26
C LEU A 71 -8.77 4.60 2.09
N LEU A 72 -8.38 4.47 3.36
CA LEU A 72 -8.15 5.64 4.22
C LEU A 72 -6.98 6.49 3.72
N ALA A 73 -5.89 5.86 3.28
CA ALA A 73 -4.76 6.57 2.68
C ALA A 73 -5.17 7.35 1.42
N LEU A 74 -6.01 6.75 0.56
CA LEU A 74 -6.52 7.39 -0.64
C LEU A 74 -7.48 8.55 -0.33
N VAL A 75 -8.39 8.37 0.63
CA VAL A 75 -9.31 9.44 1.05
C VAL A 75 -8.53 10.61 1.65
N ALA A 76 -7.56 10.32 2.53
CA ALA A 76 -6.69 11.34 3.10
C ALA A 76 -5.91 12.10 2.03
N LEU A 77 -5.30 11.36 1.08
CA LEU A 77 -4.54 11.96 -0.01
C LEU A 77 -5.45 12.78 -0.92
N VAL A 78 -6.45 12.19 -1.55
CA VAL A 78 -7.25 12.84 -2.59
C VAL A 78 -8.15 13.91 -2.00
N GLY A 79 -8.87 13.59 -0.92
CA GLY A 79 -9.75 14.53 -0.23
C GLY A 79 -8.99 15.70 0.36
N GLY A 80 -7.89 15.43 1.08
CA GLY A 80 -7.03 16.46 1.65
C GLY A 80 -6.43 17.37 0.58
N THR A 81 -5.85 16.78 -0.48
CA THR A 81 -5.21 17.53 -1.57
C THR A 81 -6.19 18.47 -2.28
N LEU A 82 -7.37 17.99 -2.63
CA LEU A 82 -8.37 18.79 -3.35
C LEU A 82 -8.87 19.95 -2.50
N VAL A 83 -9.29 19.67 -1.26
CA VAL A 83 -9.87 20.69 -0.38
C VAL A 83 -8.82 21.73 0.00
N ILE A 84 -7.60 21.31 0.37
CA ILE A 84 -6.51 22.24 0.71
C ILE A 84 -6.12 23.07 -0.51
N GLY A 85 -6.01 22.46 -1.70
CA GLY A 85 -5.73 23.19 -2.94
C GLY A 85 -6.75 24.30 -3.22
N VAL A 86 -8.04 24.00 -3.07
CA VAL A 86 -9.13 24.98 -3.24
C VAL A 86 -9.07 26.07 -2.17
N CYS A 87 -8.89 25.71 -0.89
CA CYS A 87 -8.74 26.68 0.19
C CYS A 87 -7.56 27.63 -0.06
N CYS A 88 -6.40 27.09 -0.44
CA CYS A 88 -5.21 27.90 -0.78
C CYS A 88 -5.44 28.78 -2.01
N PHE A 89 -6.17 28.30 -3.02
CA PHE A 89 -6.57 29.13 -4.16
C PHE A 89 -7.42 30.33 -3.73
N LEU A 90 -8.45 30.11 -2.90
CA LEU A 90 -9.30 31.20 -2.40
C LEU A 90 -8.51 32.23 -1.58
N VAL A 91 -7.58 31.74 -0.75
CA VAL A 91 -6.64 32.60 -0.01
C VAL A 91 -5.77 33.42 -0.97
N GLY A 92 -5.23 32.77 -2.01
CA GLY A 92 -4.42 33.43 -3.03
C GLY A 92 -5.19 34.51 -3.79
N VAL A 93 -6.42 34.23 -4.23
CA VAL A 93 -7.27 35.21 -4.93
C VAL A 93 -7.49 36.45 -4.07
N GLN A 94 -7.80 36.26 -2.79
CA GLN A 94 -7.97 37.40 -1.90
C GLN A 94 -6.67 38.17 -1.71
N ALA A 95 -5.56 37.46 -1.50
CA ALA A 95 -4.25 38.06 -1.33
C ALA A 95 -3.85 38.91 -2.55
N GLY A 96 -4.21 38.51 -3.77
CA GLY A 96 -3.93 39.27 -5.00
C GLY A 96 -4.83 40.50 -5.19
N ARG A 97 -6.06 40.49 -4.66
CA ARG A 97 -7.00 41.63 -4.74
C ARG A 97 -6.72 42.72 -3.71
N THR A 98 -6.05 42.36 -2.63
CA THR A 98 -5.68 43.26 -1.54
C THR A 98 -4.21 43.60 -1.63
N ASP A 99 -3.79 44.72 -1.08
CA ASP A 99 -2.39 45.11 -0.92
C ASP A 99 -1.64 44.25 0.13
N PHE A 100 -1.87 42.94 0.14
CA PHE A 100 -1.28 41.97 1.08
C PHE A 100 0.25 42.00 1.02
N ALA A 101 0.82 42.32 -0.16
CA ALA A 101 2.25 42.49 -0.36
C ALA A 101 2.79 43.88 0.08
N ALA A 102 1.93 44.90 0.18
CA ALA A 102 2.30 46.25 0.59
C ALA A 102 2.03 46.52 2.09
N ALA A 103 1.36 45.59 2.78
CA ALA A 103 1.16 45.66 4.22
C ALA A 103 2.51 45.56 4.96
N THR A 104 2.93 46.68 5.56
CA THR A 104 4.17 46.78 6.35
C THR A 104 4.03 46.24 7.77
N GLU A 105 2.79 46.11 8.27
CA GLU A 105 2.47 45.49 9.55
C GLU A 105 1.43 44.38 9.35
N PHE A 106 1.69 43.21 9.94
CA PHE A 106 0.78 42.07 9.86
C PHE A 106 -0.34 42.23 10.88
N ASP A 107 -1.51 42.67 10.41
CA ASP A 107 -2.75 42.67 11.20
C ASP A 107 -3.57 41.41 10.88
N TRP A 108 -4.04 40.73 11.92
CA TRP A 108 -4.96 39.60 11.82
C TRP A 108 -6.27 39.98 11.10
N SER A 109 -6.61 41.27 11.05
CA SER A 109 -7.73 41.77 10.26
C SER A 109 -7.61 41.45 8.77
N LEU A 110 -6.39 41.33 8.23
CA LEU A 110 -6.11 40.98 6.83
C LEU A 110 -6.55 39.55 6.49
N LEU A 111 -6.61 38.65 7.47
CA LEU A 111 -7.10 37.28 7.29
C LEU A 111 -8.60 37.15 7.49
N THR A 112 -9.28 38.17 8.04
CA THR A 112 -10.74 38.15 8.24
C THR A 112 -11.51 37.76 6.97
N PRO A 113 -11.17 38.27 5.76
CA PRO A 113 -11.89 37.93 4.54
C PRO A 113 -11.72 36.47 4.09
N VAL A 114 -10.63 35.80 4.51
CA VAL A 114 -10.29 34.41 4.13
C VAL A 114 -10.37 33.45 5.31
N ARG A 115 -10.81 33.92 6.48
CA ARG A 115 -10.81 33.16 7.72
C ARG A 115 -11.49 31.82 7.57
N ASP A 116 -12.65 31.78 6.91
CA ASP A 116 -13.39 30.53 6.74
C ASP A 116 -12.65 29.54 5.83
N ALA A 117 -11.96 30.03 4.78
CA ALA A 117 -11.13 29.20 3.92
C ALA A 117 -9.89 28.66 4.65
N VAL A 118 -9.25 29.48 5.48
CA VAL A 118 -8.09 29.09 6.31
C VAL A 118 -8.51 28.06 7.35
N LEU A 119 -9.58 28.32 8.11
CA LEU A 119 -10.09 27.40 9.13
C LEU A 119 -10.55 26.07 8.52
N THR A 120 -11.23 26.12 7.37
CA THR A 120 -11.62 24.91 6.63
C THR A 120 -10.38 24.14 6.19
N GLY A 121 -9.37 24.83 5.65
CA GLY A 121 -8.10 24.24 5.25
C GLY A 121 -7.37 23.59 6.44
N GLU A 122 -7.36 24.25 7.60
CA GLU A 122 -6.72 23.77 8.82
C GLU A 122 -7.44 22.54 9.39
N ILE A 123 -8.77 22.58 9.52
CA ILE A 123 -9.57 21.43 9.96
C ILE A 123 -9.37 20.25 9.01
N THR A 124 -9.38 20.52 7.70
CA THR A 124 -9.13 19.49 6.68
C THR A 124 -7.73 18.91 6.81
N ALA A 125 -6.71 19.73 7.03
CA ALA A 125 -5.34 19.28 7.25
C ALA A 125 -5.26 18.36 8.47
N TRP A 126 -5.87 18.74 9.60
CA TRP A 126 -5.90 17.90 10.80
C TRP A 126 -6.63 16.57 10.58
N VAL A 127 -7.78 16.59 9.90
CA VAL A 127 -8.54 15.37 9.58
C VAL A 127 -7.75 14.47 8.63
N ALA A 128 -7.16 15.03 7.57
CA ALA A 128 -6.36 14.28 6.61
C ALA A 128 -5.12 13.67 7.27
N THR A 129 -4.44 14.40 8.17
CA THR A 129 -3.32 13.88 8.95
C THR A 129 -3.75 12.74 9.86
N ALA A 130 -4.85 12.89 10.60
CA ALA A 130 -5.37 11.82 11.46
C ALA A 130 -5.69 10.55 10.65
N LEU A 131 -6.36 10.70 9.50
CA LEU A 131 -6.67 9.59 8.59
C LEU A 131 -5.41 8.96 8.00
N GLY A 132 -4.43 9.75 7.58
CA GLY A 132 -3.16 9.28 7.04
C GLY A 132 -2.33 8.52 8.07
N VAL A 133 -2.26 9.01 9.31
CA VAL A 133 -1.60 8.30 10.42
C VAL A 133 -2.31 6.99 10.73
N TRP A 134 -3.64 6.99 10.79
CA TRP A 134 -4.39 5.75 11.01
C TRP A 134 -4.18 4.74 9.88
N ALA A 135 -4.19 5.19 8.63
CA ALA A 135 -3.90 4.36 7.46
C ALA A 135 -2.49 3.76 7.52
N LEU A 136 -1.49 4.54 7.93
CA LEU A 136 -0.12 4.09 8.09
C LEU A 136 0.00 3.00 9.16
N ILE A 137 -0.66 3.18 10.31
CA ILE A 137 -0.70 2.17 11.38
C ILE A 137 -1.35 0.88 10.88
N GLN A 138 -2.51 0.96 10.23
CA GLN A 138 -3.21 -0.22 9.68
C GLN A 138 -2.39 -0.91 8.59
N GLY A 139 -1.67 -0.15 7.77
CA GLY A 139 -0.75 -0.67 6.76
C GLY A 139 0.38 -1.48 7.38
N ILE A 140 1.05 -0.94 8.40
CA ILE A 140 2.12 -1.64 9.14
C ILE A 140 1.58 -2.93 9.77
N VAL A 141 0.44 -2.87 10.45
CA VAL A 141 -0.19 -4.05 11.08
C VAL A 141 -0.55 -5.11 10.04
N ALA A 142 -1.08 -4.71 8.87
CA ALA A 142 -1.39 -5.64 7.79
C ALA A 142 -0.14 -6.30 7.20
N ILE A 143 0.97 -5.56 7.08
CA ILE A 143 2.26 -6.07 6.60
C ILE A 143 2.83 -7.09 7.60
N ALA A 144 2.90 -6.71 8.88
CA ALA A 144 3.41 -7.54 9.97
C ALA A 144 2.58 -8.82 10.14
N GLY A 145 1.26 -8.71 10.09
CA GLY A 145 0.33 -9.84 10.20
C GLY A 145 0.23 -10.72 8.95
N ARG A 146 0.95 -10.39 7.87
CA ARG A 146 0.82 -11.05 6.55
C ARG A 146 -0.63 -11.04 6.02
N ARG A 147 -1.43 -10.04 6.39
CA ARG A 147 -2.88 -9.92 6.15
C ARG A 147 -3.20 -8.92 5.03
N GLY A 148 -2.82 -9.25 3.80
CA GLY A 148 -2.98 -8.36 2.64
C GLY A 148 -1.79 -7.40 2.42
N ARG A 149 -0.58 -7.98 2.37
CA ARG A 149 0.70 -7.24 2.28
C ARG A 149 0.75 -6.21 1.16
N GLY A 150 0.26 -6.54 -0.03
CA GLY A 150 0.29 -5.61 -1.17
C GLY A 150 -0.45 -4.30 -0.89
N ALA A 151 -1.68 -4.41 -0.37
CA ALA A 151 -2.48 -3.23 -0.01
C ALA A 151 -1.89 -2.48 1.19
N GLY A 152 -1.33 -3.19 2.18
CA GLY A 152 -0.64 -2.56 3.31
C GLY A 152 0.60 -1.75 2.88
N ILE A 153 1.42 -2.29 1.97
CA ILE A 153 2.60 -1.59 1.43
C ILE A 153 2.17 -0.35 0.66
N ALA A 154 1.19 -0.48 -0.23
CA ALA A 154 0.67 0.65 -0.99
C ALA A 154 0.13 1.76 -0.07
N ALA A 155 -0.61 1.39 0.99
CA ALA A 155 -1.11 2.34 1.98
C ALA A 155 0.01 3.10 2.70
N VAL A 156 1.07 2.40 3.12
CA VAL A 156 2.23 3.03 3.78
C VAL A 156 2.94 4.00 2.85
N VAL A 157 3.18 3.61 1.58
CA VAL A 157 3.83 4.48 0.59
C VAL A 157 2.99 5.72 0.33
N ILE A 158 1.68 5.55 0.09
CA ILE A 158 0.75 6.67 -0.13
C ILE A 158 0.75 7.60 1.08
N ALA A 159 0.64 7.06 2.30
CA ALA A 159 0.64 7.87 3.52
C ALA A 159 1.95 8.64 3.72
N ALA A 160 3.10 8.07 3.34
CA ALA A 160 4.39 8.74 3.43
C ALA A 160 4.57 9.86 2.39
N VAL A 161 4.04 9.67 1.18
CA VAL A 161 4.17 10.64 0.08
C VAL A 161 3.11 11.76 0.16
N ALA A 162 1.96 11.48 0.77
CA ALA A 162 0.82 12.39 0.81
C ALA A 162 1.13 13.81 1.32
N PRO A 163 1.92 14.03 2.40
CA PRO A 163 2.24 15.38 2.86
C PRO A 163 2.91 16.24 1.78
N VAL A 164 3.80 15.65 0.97
CA VAL A 164 4.49 16.35 -0.12
C VAL A 164 3.52 16.76 -1.23
N ILE A 165 2.61 15.85 -1.60
CA ILE A 165 1.58 16.11 -2.62
C ILE A 165 0.64 17.22 -2.15
N VAL A 166 0.17 17.15 -0.90
CA VAL A 166 -0.71 18.17 -0.31
C VAL A 166 -0.02 19.53 -0.27
N ALA A 167 1.24 19.61 0.18
CA ALA A 167 1.99 20.86 0.21
C ALA A 167 2.21 21.44 -1.18
N THR A 168 2.49 20.59 -2.18
CA THR A 168 2.66 21.01 -3.57
C THR A 168 1.33 21.54 -4.15
N SER A 169 0.21 20.86 -3.88
CA SER A 169 -1.12 21.32 -4.28
C SER A 169 -1.50 22.64 -3.62
N ALA A 170 -1.16 22.83 -2.34
CA ALA A 170 -1.36 24.08 -1.63
C ALA A 170 -0.58 25.24 -2.29
N ALA A 171 0.71 25.02 -2.59
CA ALA A 171 1.55 26.00 -3.26
C ALA A 171 1.03 26.36 -4.66
N ILE A 172 0.65 25.35 -5.46
CA ILE A 172 0.04 25.55 -6.79
C ILE A 172 -1.27 26.33 -6.68
N GLY A 173 -2.18 25.89 -5.81
CA GLY A 173 -3.47 26.54 -5.59
C GLY A 173 -3.30 28.00 -5.21
N PHE A 174 -2.44 28.30 -4.23
CA PHE A 174 -2.13 29.66 -3.81
C PHE A 174 -1.55 30.50 -4.95
N SER A 175 -0.59 29.96 -5.71
CA SER A 175 0.08 30.69 -6.80
C SER A 175 -0.88 31.04 -7.94
N ILE A 176 -1.73 30.08 -8.33
CA ILE A 176 -2.78 30.30 -9.35
C ILE A 176 -3.81 31.31 -8.82
N GLY A 177 -4.21 31.19 -7.56
CA GLY A 177 -5.15 32.11 -6.93
C GLY A 177 -4.61 33.53 -6.91
N LEU A 178 -3.36 33.70 -6.49
CA LEU A 178 -2.68 34.99 -6.46
C LEU A 178 -2.68 35.66 -7.84
N ALA A 179 -2.28 34.92 -8.88
CA ALA A 179 -2.28 35.43 -10.24
C ALA A 179 -3.69 35.85 -10.71
N ALA A 180 -4.71 35.04 -10.40
CA ALA A 180 -6.09 35.37 -10.73
C ALA A 180 -6.63 36.59 -9.95
N GLY A 181 -6.17 36.80 -8.72
CA GLY A 181 -6.50 37.98 -7.93
C GLY A 181 -5.89 39.26 -8.48
N LEU A 182 -4.62 39.20 -8.91
CA LEU A 182 -3.90 40.34 -9.51
C LEU A 182 -4.53 40.81 -10.82
N ASP A 183 -4.87 39.88 -11.71
CA ASP A 183 -5.55 40.17 -12.98
C ASP A 183 -6.88 40.92 -12.76
N GLN A 184 -7.63 40.55 -11.72
CA GLN A 184 -8.89 41.22 -11.36
C GLN A 184 -8.69 42.59 -10.72
N ALA A 185 -7.52 42.86 -10.14
CA ALA A 185 -7.15 44.15 -9.57
C ALA A 185 -6.61 45.13 -10.62
N GLY A 186 -6.36 44.68 -11.86
CA GLY A 186 -5.91 45.52 -12.97
C GLY A 186 -4.40 45.79 -13.01
N PHE A 187 -3.61 44.91 -12.39
CA PHE A 187 -2.14 44.88 -12.49
C PHE A 187 -1.68 43.84 -13.50
#